data_AF-A0A8J7EA41-F1
#
_entry.id   AF-A0A8J7EA41-F1
#
_cell.length_a   1.000
_cell.length_b   1.000
_cell.length_c   1.000
_cell.angle_alpha   90.00
_cell.angle_beta   90.00
_cell.angle_gamma   90.00
#
_symmetry.space_group_name_H-M   'P 1'
#
loop_
_entity.id
_entity.type
_entity.pdbx_description
1 polymer ?
#
loop_
_entity_poly.entity_id
_entity_poly.type
_entity_poly.pdbx_seq_one_letter_code
_entity_poly.pdbx_strand_id
1 'polypeptide(L)' 'VVGAVVAAVAQDPMVYVSGGSEHQGPPGGGPVAVISRMPDGGGQHGG' A
#
# COMPACT_ATOMS: atom_id res chain seq x y z
N VAL A 1 -8.77 3.93 12.38
CA VAL A 1 -7.65 3.09 12.88
C VAL A 1 -6.70 2.73 11.74
N VAL A 2 -7.12 1.93 10.74
CA VAL A 2 -6.24 1.46 9.64
C VAL A 2 -5.50 2.61 8.94
N GLY A 3 -6.17 3.70 8.59
CA GLY A 3 -5.52 4.87 7.98
C GLY A 3 -4.38 5.47 8.81
N ALA A 4 -4.51 5.52 10.14
CA ALA A 4 -3.43 6.01 11.00
C ALA A 4 -2.24 5.04 11.05
N VAL A 5 -2.49 3.73 11.01
CA VAL A 5 -1.44 2.71 10.95
C VAL A 5 -0.67 2.81 9.64
N VAL A 6 -1.37 2.91 8.51
CA VAL A 6 -0.73 3.06 7.19
C VAL A 6 0.04 4.38 7.10
N ALA A 7 -0.54 5.50 7.54
CA ALA A 7 0.14 6.80 7.55
C ALA A 7 1.39 6.80 8.43
N ALA A 8 1.38 6.09 9.57
CA ALA A 8 2.55 5.94 10.42
C ALA A 8 3.66 5.12 9.76
N VAL A 9 3.34 4.13 8.93
CA VAL A 9 4.35 3.36 8.17
C VAL A 9 4.86 4.17 6.97
N ALA A 10 3.97 4.81 6.22
CA ALA A 10 4.31 5.59 5.03
C ALA A 10 5.00 6.91 5.36
N GLN A 11 4.91 7.40 6.61
CA GLN A 11 5.35 8.73 7.03
C GLN A 11 4.71 9.86 6.20
N ASP A 12 3.50 9.63 5.71
CA ASP A 12 2.70 10.57 4.92
C ASP A 12 1.23 10.39 5.30
N PRO A 13 0.52 11.43 5.75
CA PRO A 13 -0.90 11.33 6.08
C PRO A 13 -1.81 11.19 4.84
N MET A 14 -1.33 11.46 3.63
CA MET A 14 -2.10 11.39 2.39
C MET A 14 -2.24 9.93 1.90
N VAL A 15 -2.96 9.13 2.69
CA VAL A 15 -3.26 7.73 2.37
C VAL A 15 -4.74 7.54 2.02
N TYR A 16 -5.01 6.73 1.00
CA TYR A 16 -6.38 6.33 0.66
C TYR A 16 -6.73 5.04 1.41
N VAL A 17 -7.76 5.11 2.26
CA VAL A 17 -8.31 3.96 2.98
C VAL A 17 -9.82 3.98 2.90
N SER A 18 -10.40 2.94 2.30
CA SER A 18 -11.83 2.67 2.32
C SER A 18 -12.18 1.65 3.42
N GLY A 19 -13.41 1.73 3.95
CA GLY A 19 -13.99 0.71 4.81
C GLY A 19 -14.94 -0.21 4.05
N GLY A 20 -15.52 -1.21 4.72
CA GLY A 20 -16.45 -2.17 4.10
C GLY A 20 -15.74 -3.10 3.12
N SER A 21 -15.01 -4.07 3.66
CA SER A 21 -14.21 -5.03 2.88
C SER A 21 -14.93 -6.36 2.72
N GLU A 22 -16.25 -6.37 2.56
CA GLU A 22 -17.03 -7.58 2.34
C GLU A 22 -16.47 -8.33 1.12
N HIS A 23 -16.11 -9.60 1.35
CA HIS A 23 -15.51 -10.48 0.33
C HIS A 23 -14.20 -9.96 -0.27
N GLN A 24 -13.57 -8.94 0.31
CA GLN A 24 -12.33 -8.34 -0.15
C GLN A 24 -11.20 -8.72 0.81
N GLY A 25 -10.86 -10.01 0.87
CA GLY A 25 -9.81 -10.54 1.74
C GLY A 25 -10.32 -11.35 2.93
N PRO A 26 -9.43 -11.70 3.89
CA PRO A 26 -9.80 -12.49 5.06
C PRO A 26 -10.70 -11.70 6.03
N PRO A 27 -11.47 -12.38 6.90
CA PRO A 27 -12.30 -11.72 7.92
C PRO A 27 -11.51 -10.72 8.76
N GLY A 28 -12.02 -9.48 8.85
CA GLY A 28 -11.37 -8.38 9.59
C GLY A 28 -10.20 -7.70 8.87
N GLY A 29 -9.84 -8.15 7.67
CA GLY A 29 -8.79 -7.55 6.84
C GLY A 29 -9.34 -6.83 5.61
N GLY A 30 -8.43 -6.55 4.67
CA GLY A 30 -8.69 -5.91 3.40
C GLY A 30 -7.44 -5.95 2.51
N PRO A 31 -7.57 -5.78 1.18
CA PRO A 31 -6.40 -5.65 0.31
C PRO A 31 -5.62 -4.37 0.62
N VAL A 32 -4.32 -4.40 0.36
CA VAL A 32 -3.44 -3.22 0.40
C VAL A 32 -2.59 -3.22 -0.87
N ALA A 33 -2.47 -2.07 -1.52
CA ALA A 33 -1.64 -1.88 -2.70
C ALA A 33 -0.78 -0.63 -2.55
N VAL A 34 0.41 -0.63 -3.14
CA VAL A 34 1.36 0.49 -3.14
C VAL A 34 1.85 0.71 -4.57
N ILE A 35 1.84 1.97 -5.00
CA ILE A 35 2.51 2.42 -6.22
C ILE A 35 3.74 3.20 -5.77
N SER A 36 4.92 2.75 -6.19
CA SER A 36 6.19 3.38 -5.82
C SER A 36 7.04 3.66 -7.05
N ARG A 37 7.98 4.59 -6.92
CA ARG A 37 8.99 4.83 -7.93
C ARG A 37 9.97 3.66 -7.94
N MET A 38 10.34 3.21 -9.13
CA MET A 38 11.52 2.36 -9.28
C MET A 38 12.75 3.21 -8.97
N PRO A 39 13.75 2.70 -8.23
CA PRO A 39 15.02 3.38 -8.10
C PRO A 39 15.66 3.53 -9.48
N ASP A 40 16.20 4.71 -9.77
CA ASP A 40 16.96 4.95 -10.99
C ASP A 40 18.21 4.05 -10.97
N GLY A 41 18.16 2.94 -11.72
CA GLY A 41 19.21 1.91 -11.74
C GLY A 41 18.74 0.46 -11.95
N GLY A 42 17.44 0.15 -11.84
CA GLY A 42 16.93 -1.23 -11.95
C GLY A 42 16.64 -1.76 -13.36
N GLY A 43 16.99 -1.02 -14.42
CA GLY A 43 16.58 -1.31 -15.81
C GLY A 43 17.65 -1.91 -16.72
N GLN A 44 18.83 -2.25 -16.22
CA GLN A 44 19.87 -2.92 -17.04
C GLN A 44 20.02 -4.39 -16.65
N HIS A 45 19.09 -5.22 -17.12
CA HIS A 45 19.42 -6.61 -17.45
C HIS A 45 20.04 -6.61 -18.85
N GLY A 46 21.36 -6.41 -18.91
CA GLY A 46 22.19 -6.73 -20.07
C GLY A 46 22.88 -8.07 -19.85
N GLY A 47 22.79 -8.96 -20.84
CA GLY A 47 23.41 -10.30 -20.87
C GLY A 47 22.46 -11.37 -21.32
#